data_AF-A0AAV5TFN1-F1
#
_entry.id   AF-A0AAV5TFN1-F1
#
_cell.length_a   1.000
_cell.length_b   1.000
_cell.length_c   1.000
_cell.angle_alpha   90.00
_cell.angle_beta   90.00
_cell.angle_gamma   90.00
#
_symmetry.space_group_name_H-M   'P 1'
#
loop_
_entity.id
_entity.type
_entity.pdbx_description
1 polymer ?
#
loop_
_entity_poly.entity_id
_entity_poly.type
_entity_poly.pdbx_seq_one_letter_code
_entity_poly.pdbx_strand_id
1 'polypeptide(L)'
;AAPLTDRQKLIQKVWGEDVNVTLAESIIADEAKRLGVSTDEYFYTCTADADIFDLSAQEKADIERETDYIDTGKLDIENDEQFMKELAARAPKSYEALNKRLAIIDKYVTKLNPEAQKFA
;
A
#
# COMPACT_ATOMS: atom_id res chain seq x y z
N ALA A 1 -16.62 19.94 -17.02
CA ALA A 1 -15.42 20.12 -16.18
C ALA A 1 -14.20 19.78 -17.03
N ALA A 2 -13.05 20.41 -16.78
CA ALA A 2 -11.79 19.98 -17.41
C ALA A 2 -11.45 18.55 -16.93
N PRO A 3 -10.82 17.71 -17.76
CA PRO A 3 -10.35 16.40 -17.33
C PRO A 3 -9.33 16.55 -16.19
N LEU A 4 -9.42 15.69 -15.19
CA LEU A 4 -8.48 15.67 -14.07
C LEU A 4 -7.07 15.33 -14.56
N THR A 5 -6.07 15.97 -13.97
CA THR A 5 -4.66 15.63 -14.18
C THR A 5 -4.35 14.26 -13.56
N ASP A 6 -3.24 13.63 -13.94
CA ASP A 6 -2.85 12.35 -13.35
C ASP A 6 -2.57 12.45 -11.85
N ARG A 7 -2.08 13.60 -11.38
CA ARG A 7 -1.96 13.90 -9.93
C ARG A 7 -3.32 13.91 -9.24
N GLN A 8 -4.31 14.58 -9.83
CA GLN A 8 -5.65 14.68 -9.27
C GLN A 8 -6.39 13.33 -9.27
N LYS A 9 -6.16 12.50 -10.29
CA LYS A 9 -6.65 11.11 -10.30
C LYS A 9 -6.01 10.29 -9.18
N LEU A 10 -4.70 10.43 -8.95
CA LEU A 10 -4.02 9.73 -7.87
C LEU A 10 -4.50 10.22 -6.49
N ILE A 11 -4.77 11.53 -6.35
CA ILE A 11 -5.39 12.09 -5.14
C ILE A 11 -6.76 11.43 -4.88
N GLN A 12 -7.62 11.31 -5.89
CA GLN A 12 -8.90 10.61 -5.73
C GLN A 12 -8.73 9.12 -5.43
N LYS A 13 -7.72 8.46 -6.03
CA LYS A 13 -7.41 7.05 -5.75
C LYS A 13 -7.04 6.84 -4.28
N VAL A 14 -6.24 7.73 -3.70
CA VAL A 14 -5.73 7.58 -2.33
C VAL A 14 -6.74 8.03 -1.27
N TRP A 15 -7.44 9.14 -1.51
CA TRP A 15 -8.27 9.79 -0.49
C TRP A 15 -9.78 9.76 -0.78
N GLY A 16 -10.21 9.21 -1.91
CA GLY A 16 -11.63 9.05 -2.27
C GLY A 16 -12.07 9.91 -3.46
N GLU A 17 -13.10 9.45 -4.19
CA GLU A 17 -13.63 10.14 -5.37
C GLU A 17 -14.28 11.49 -5.03
N ASP A 18 -14.79 11.65 -3.81
CA ASP A 18 -15.44 12.86 -3.30
C ASP A 18 -14.46 13.94 -2.82
N VAL A 19 -13.15 13.64 -2.82
CA VAL A 19 -12.14 14.59 -2.34
C VAL A 19 -12.07 15.82 -3.25
N ASN A 20 -11.99 17.00 -2.65
CA ASN A 20 -11.78 18.24 -3.39
C ASN A 20 -10.30 18.31 -3.81
N VAL A 21 -10.01 17.86 -5.03
CA VAL A 21 -8.64 17.73 -5.54
C VAL A 21 -7.84 19.05 -5.53
N THR A 22 -8.50 20.19 -5.76
CA THR A 22 -7.82 21.50 -5.73
C THR A 22 -7.42 21.90 -4.32
N LEU A 23 -8.29 21.64 -3.33
CA LEU A 23 -7.96 21.89 -1.93
C LEU A 23 -6.86 20.93 -1.46
N ALA A 24 -6.94 19.65 -1.84
CA ALA A 24 -5.92 18.65 -1.51
C ALA A 24 -4.54 19.07 -2.06
N GLU A 25 -4.45 19.47 -3.33
CA GLU A 25 -3.20 19.96 -3.93
C GLU A 25 -2.62 21.16 -3.17
N SER A 26 -3.49 22.05 -2.68
CA SER A 26 -3.06 23.21 -1.88
C SER A 26 -2.50 22.80 -0.52
N ILE A 27 -3.15 21.85 0.17
CA ILE A 27 -2.67 21.32 1.46
C ILE A 27 -1.32 20.63 1.28
N ILE A 28 -1.18 19.79 0.25
CA ILE A 28 0.07 19.08 -0.07
C ILE A 28 1.21 20.10 -0.33
N ALA A 29 0.93 21.18 -1.05
CA ALA A 29 1.93 22.22 -1.31
C ALA A 29 2.34 22.97 -0.02
N ASP A 30 1.38 23.27 0.86
CA ASP A 30 1.64 23.94 2.13
C ASP A 30 2.48 23.06 3.09
N GLU A 31 2.18 21.76 3.14
CA GLU A 31 2.92 20.79 3.96
C GLU A 31 4.34 20.59 3.44
N ALA A 32 4.52 20.42 2.13
CA ALA A 32 5.85 20.35 1.51
C ALA A 32 6.71 21.58 1.85
N LYS A 33 6.11 22.77 1.76
CA LYS A 33 6.78 24.04 2.11
C LYS A 33 7.20 24.08 3.58
N ARG A 34 6.34 23.61 4.51
CA ARG A 34 6.69 23.56 5.96
C ARG A 34 7.85 22.63 6.24
N LEU A 35 7.97 21.54 5.47
CA LEU A 35 9.03 20.55 5.60
C LEU A 35 10.31 20.91 4.81
N GLY A 36 10.26 21.95 3.98
CA GLY A 36 11.41 22.37 3.17
C GLY A 36 11.74 21.41 2.03
N VAL A 37 10.77 20.60 1.58
CA VAL A 37 10.91 19.67 0.45
C VAL A 37 10.08 20.17 -0.73
N SER A 38 10.29 19.58 -1.91
CA SER A 38 9.43 19.88 -3.06
C SER A 38 8.03 19.30 -2.88
N THR A 39 7.01 19.96 -3.47
CA THR A 39 5.63 19.44 -3.48
C THR A 39 5.57 18.03 -4.06
N ASP A 40 6.39 17.73 -5.07
CA ASP A 40 6.40 16.43 -5.74
C ASP A 40 7.01 15.34 -4.86
N GLU A 41 8.07 15.67 -4.13
CA GLU A 41 8.71 14.76 -3.18
C GLU A 41 7.78 14.43 -2.01
N TYR A 42 7.14 15.46 -1.44
CA TYR A 42 6.14 15.26 -0.39
C TYR A 42 4.93 14.46 -0.91
N PHE A 43 4.40 14.82 -2.07
CA PHE A 43 3.29 14.11 -2.69
C PHE A 43 3.61 12.64 -2.91
N TYR A 44 4.79 12.33 -3.45
CA TYR A 44 5.21 10.96 -3.68
C TYR A 44 5.27 10.15 -2.37
N THR A 45 5.73 10.75 -1.27
CA THR A 45 5.68 10.06 0.04
C THR A 45 4.26 9.81 0.54
N CYS A 46 3.34 10.74 0.32
CA CYS A 46 1.94 10.60 0.74
C CYS A 46 1.16 9.57 -0.09
N THR A 47 1.62 9.31 -1.33
CA THR A 47 0.93 8.42 -2.27
C THR A 47 1.72 7.15 -2.60
N ALA A 48 2.88 6.92 -1.96
CA ALA A 48 3.74 5.77 -2.23
C ALA A 48 3.02 4.44 -2.01
N ASP A 49 2.11 4.41 -1.04
CA ASP A 49 1.42 3.20 -0.60
C ASP A 49 0.08 2.98 -1.33
N ALA A 50 -0.31 3.91 -2.22
CA ALA A 50 -1.55 3.86 -2.98
C ALA A 50 -1.72 2.55 -3.77
N ASP A 51 -0.61 1.98 -4.22
CA ASP A 51 -0.58 0.72 -4.95
C ASP A 51 -0.32 -0.49 -4.04
N ILE A 52 0.20 -0.27 -2.82
CA ILE A 52 0.48 -1.33 -1.84
C ILE A 52 -0.82 -1.83 -1.21
N PHE A 53 -1.77 -0.93 -0.90
CA PHE A 53 -3.03 -1.29 -0.24
C PHE A 53 -4.22 -1.53 -1.18
N ASP A 54 -4.01 -1.43 -2.49
CA ASP A 54 -5.08 -1.61 -3.49
C ASP A 54 -5.34 -3.11 -3.74
N LEU A 55 -6.12 -3.73 -2.86
CA LEU A 55 -6.66 -5.08 -3.09
C LEU A 55 -7.81 -4.98 -4.10
N SER A 56 -7.73 -5.77 -5.17
CA SER A 56 -8.88 -5.94 -6.05
C SER A 56 -10.07 -6.52 -5.28
N ALA A 57 -11.29 -6.23 -5.73
CA ALA A 57 -12.51 -6.78 -5.10
C ALA A 57 -12.47 -8.32 -4.99
N GLN A 58 -11.86 -8.98 -5.99
CA GLN A 58 -11.66 -10.43 -5.99
C GLN A 58 -10.66 -10.86 -4.92
N GLU A 59 -9.49 -10.20 -4.83
CA GLU A 59 -8.49 -10.49 -3.80
C GLU A 59 -9.07 -10.29 -2.40
N LYS A 60 -9.85 -9.23 -2.18
CA LYS A 60 -10.52 -8.98 -0.92
C LYS A 60 -11.50 -10.11 -0.56
N ALA A 61 -12.35 -10.51 -1.50
CA ALA A 61 -13.31 -11.59 -1.29
C ALA A 61 -12.63 -12.96 -1.06
N ASP A 62 -11.50 -13.22 -1.73
CA ASP A 62 -10.74 -14.44 -1.55
C ASP A 62 -10.04 -14.47 -0.20
N ILE A 63 -9.44 -13.35 0.24
CA ILE A 63 -8.86 -13.21 1.58
C ILE A 63 -9.94 -13.40 2.65
N GLU A 64 -11.08 -12.71 2.56
CA GLU A 64 -12.18 -12.84 3.53
C GLU A 64 -12.62 -14.31 3.66
N ARG A 65 -12.80 -15.01 2.54
CA ARG A 65 -13.19 -16.43 2.53
C ARG A 65 -12.13 -17.34 3.18
N GLU A 66 -10.86 -17.09 2.91
CA GLU A 66 -9.77 -17.88 3.50
C GLU A 66 -9.58 -17.56 5.00
N THR A 67 -9.77 -16.30 5.40
CA THR A 67 -9.62 -15.87 6.80
C THR A 67 -10.73 -16.44 7.68
N ASP A 68 -11.97 -16.47 7.18
CA ASP A 68 -13.11 -17.12 7.85
C ASP A 68 -12.91 -18.64 8.01
N TYR A 69 -12.10 -19.26 7.13
CA TYR A 69 -11.78 -20.69 7.19
C TYR A 69 -10.59 -21.02 8.11
N ILE A 70 -9.74 -20.03 8.41
CA ILE A 70 -8.55 -20.16 9.26
C ILE A 70 -8.87 -20.03 10.77
N ASP A 71 -10.14 -19.91 11.17
CA ASP A 71 -10.55 -19.89 12.58
C ASP A 71 -10.52 -21.28 13.26
N THR A 72 -9.40 -22.01 13.17
CA THR A 72 -9.33 -23.41 13.66
C THR A 72 -8.08 -23.79 14.45
N GLY A 73 -7.17 -22.88 14.78
CA GLY A 73 -6.12 -23.19 15.77
C GLY A 73 -5.03 -22.14 15.89
N LYS A 74 -4.49 -22.00 17.11
CA LYS A 74 -3.25 -21.23 17.33
C LYS A 74 -2.15 -21.83 16.45
N LEU A 75 -1.68 -21.06 15.48
CA LEU A 75 -0.45 -21.33 14.76
C LEU A 75 0.71 -20.81 15.61
N ASP A 76 1.57 -21.71 16.08
CA ASP A 76 2.87 -21.32 16.65
C ASP A 76 3.80 -20.98 15.48
N ILE A 77 3.79 -19.70 15.10
CA ILE A 77 4.63 -19.14 14.04
C ILE A 77 5.85 -18.51 14.69
N GLU A 78 7.03 -19.08 14.44
CA GLU A 78 8.29 -18.61 15.04
C GLU A 78 9.03 -17.59 14.18
N ASN A 79 8.78 -17.58 12.86
CA ASN A 79 9.45 -16.69 11.90
C ASN A 79 8.66 -16.52 10.59
N ASP A 80 9.10 -15.57 9.77
CA ASP A 80 8.47 -15.21 8.50
C ASP A 80 8.47 -16.34 7.47
N GLU A 81 9.51 -17.19 7.44
CA GLU A 81 9.55 -18.34 6.52
C GLU A 81 8.46 -19.35 6.85
N GLN A 82 8.27 -19.63 8.14
CA GLN A 82 7.20 -20.49 8.63
C GLN A 82 5.82 -19.87 8.36
N PHE A 83 5.67 -18.56 8.60
CA PHE A 83 4.45 -17.83 8.26
C PHE A 83 4.11 -17.98 6.77
N MET A 84 5.06 -17.73 5.88
CA MET A 84 4.85 -17.79 4.43
C MET A 84 4.52 -19.21 3.96
N LYS A 85 5.12 -20.24 4.57
CA LYS A 85 4.79 -21.65 4.29
C LYS A 85 3.37 -22.01 4.73
N GLU A 86 2.97 -21.63 5.95
CA GLU A 86 1.62 -21.89 6.45
C GLU A 86 0.56 -21.12 5.65
N LEU A 87 0.85 -19.86 5.29
CA LEU A 87 -0.04 -19.05 4.46
C LEU A 87 -0.20 -19.66 3.07
N ALA A 88 0.88 -20.09 2.42
CA ALA A 88 0.82 -20.77 1.12
C ALA A 88 0.00 -22.07 1.17
N ALA A 89 0.08 -22.81 2.28
CA ALA A 89 -0.61 -24.09 2.43
C ALA A 89 -2.11 -23.92 2.75
N ARG A 90 -2.47 -22.97 3.62
CA ARG A 90 -3.83 -22.83 4.15
C ARG A 90 -4.66 -21.74 3.46
N ALA A 91 -3.99 -20.73 2.91
CA ALA A 91 -4.60 -19.55 2.30
C ALA A 91 -3.84 -19.14 1.03
N PRO A 92 -3.81 -20.00 0.00
CA PRO A 92 -3.00 -19.78 -1.19
C PRO A 92 -3.36 -18.49 -1.93
N LYS A 93 -4.60 -17.99 -1.86
CA LYS A 93 -4.99 -16.70 -2.47
C LYS A 93 -4.50 -15.51 -1.67
N SER A 94 -4.55 -15.59 -0.35
CA SER A 94 -3.97 -14.59 0.55
C SER A 94 -2.45 -14.55 0.40
N TYR A 95 -1.80 -15.70 0.23
CA TYR A 95 -0.38 -15.81 -0.10
C TYR A 95 -0.04 -15.15 -1.45
N GLU A 96 -0.83 -15.41 -2.48
CA GLU A 96 -0.65 -14.80 -3.81
C GLU A 96 -0.82 -13.27 -3.73
N ALA A 97 -1.86 -12.80 -3.02
CA ALA A 97 -2.12 -11.38 -2.83
C ALA A 97 -0.96 -10.71 -2.08
N LEU A 98 -0.45 -11.32 -1.00
CA LEU A 98 0.68 -10.80 -0.23
C LEU A 98 1.96 -10.70 -1.06
N ASN A 99 2.31 -11.75 -1.84
CA ASN A 99 3.51 -11.72 -2.68
C ASN A 99 3.47 -10.61 -3.74
N LYS A 100 2.30 -10.32 -4.31
CA LYS A 100 2.14 -9.18 -5.23
C LYS A 100 2.53 -7.86 -4.54
N ARG A 101 2.19 -7.69 -3.26
CA ARG A 101 2.51 -6.47 -2.49
C ARG A 101 3.97 -6.44 -2.05
N LEU A 102 4.55 -7.57 -1.65
CA LEU A 102 5.99 -7.66 -1.35
C LEU A 102 6.85 -7.24 -2.55
N ALA A 103 6.48 -7.66 -3.76
CA ALA A 103 7.18 -7.24 -4.98
C ALA A 103 7.08 -5.73 -5.24
N ILE A 104 5.97 -5.10 -4.84
CA ILE A 104 5.81 -3.65 -4.89
C ILE A 104 6.74 -3.02 -3.84
N ILE A 105 6.68 -3.46 -2.59
CA ILE A 105 7.52 -2.96 -1.48
C ILE A 105 9.01 -3.00 -1.85
N ASP A 106 9.52 -4.12 -2.36
CA ASP A 106 10.93 -4.27 -2.77
C ASP A 106 11.38 -3.19 -3.79
N LYS A 107 10.49 -2.83 -4.72
CA LYS A 107 10.74 -1.77 -5.72
C LYS A 107 10.92 -0.39 -5.07
N TYR A 108 10.34 -0.13 -3.91
CA TYR A 108 10.47 1.14 -3.19
C TYR A 108 11.57 1.10 -2.12
N VAL A 109 11.74 -0.03 -1.43
CA VAL A 109 12.82 -0.22 -0.43
C VAL A 109 14.19 0.02 -1.05
N THR A 110 14.43 -0.48 -2.27
CA THR A 110 15.68 -0.24 -3.01
C THR A 110 15.97 1.23 -3.31
N LYS A 111 14.96 2.12 -3.23
CA LYS A 111 15.12 3.57 -3.42
C LYS A 111 15.37 4.33 -2.12
N LEU A 112 15.21 3.67 -0.97
CA LEU A 112 15.49 4.27 0.34
C LEU A 112 17.01 4.40 0.55
N ASN A 113 17.40 5.34 1.40
CA ASN A 113 18.79 5.44 1.83
C ASN A 113 19.20 4.21 2.68
N PRO A 114 20.49 3.90 2.82
CA PRO A 114 20.93 2.68 3.51
C PRO A 114 20.50 2.57 4.98
N GLU A 115 20.24 3.69 5.66
CA GLU A 115 19.76 3.68 7.04
C GLU A 115 18.29 3.28 7.09
N ALA A 116 17.46 3.85 6.21
CA ALA A 116 16.05 3.53 6.09
C ALA A 116 15.80 2.10 5.58
N GLN A 117 16.70 1.56 4.74
CA GLN A 117 16.63 0.16 4.30
C GLN A 117 16.75 -0.86 5.45
N LYS A 118 17.30 -0.49 6.61
CA LYS A 118 17.41 -1.39 7.78
C LYS A 118 16.09 -1.62 8.50
N PHE A 119 15.10 -0.75 8.26
CA PHE A 119 13.77 -0.79 8.89
C PHE A 119 12.69 -1.41 8.00
N ALA A 120 13.05 -1.75 6.77
CA ALA A 120 12.19 -2.45 5.81
C ALA A 120 12.45 -3.96 5.88
#